data_AF-S8BJ07-F1
#
_entry.id   AF-S8BJ07-F1
#
_cell.length_a   1.000
_cell.length_b   1.000
_cell.length_c   1.000
_cell.angle_alpha   90.00
_cell.angle_beta   90.00
_cell.angle_gamma   90.00
#
_symmetry.space_group_name_H-M   'P 1'
#
loop_
_entity.id
_entity.type
_entity.pdbx_description
1 polymer ?
#
loop_
_entity_poly.entity_id
_entity_poly.type
_entity_poly.pdbx_seq_one_letter_code
_entity_poly.pdbx_strand_id
1 'polypeptide(L)'
;MAFRDHKNRRSISGLVPPQQPSTPVGSNFGGTSTIEKNDINGFPLAEQEKMIQRLQDLRLTVAKIEKFKPIEHEPDTTYREAATVVTSLTNDVTRLHNLIGKAVVDNARYSDIMGILPKERMEEFIARYNSLLSILLEIPSHIKFGTKTSVLSYLTANEITGFRKDFERKLARCDDLRTTIEEKITFLEECLNRERTVASDDTKVPNRKYLDPSEYDTRRRRFNTTMH
;
A
#
# COMPACT_ATOMS: atom_id res chain seq x y z
N MET A 1 -10.01 51.75 52.99
CA MET A 1 -9.17 52.91 53.33
C MET A 1 -7.89 52.84 52.51
N ALA A 2 -7.57 53.94 51.83
CA ALA A 2 -6.34 54.35 51.13
C ALA A 2 -5.77 53.42 50.02
N PHE A 3 -5.73 53.77 48.72
CA PHE A 3 -5.02 54.88 48.02
C PHE A 3 -3.49 54.85 48.30
N ARG A 4 -2.54 54.93 47.35
CA ARG A 4 -2.49 55.65 46.06
C ARG A 4 -1.11 55.40 45.37
N ASP A 5 -1.08 55.45 44.03
CA ASP A 5 -0.15 56.22 43.13
C ASP A 5 1.38 55.95 43.15
N HIS A 6 2.22 56.11 42.09
CA HIS A 6 2.23 56.83 40.79
C HIS A 6 3.29 56.19 39.85
N LYS A 7 3.07 55.98 38.53
CA LYS A 7 3.35 56.88 37.36
C LYS A 7 4.79 57.37 37.13
N ASN A 8 5.41 56.91 36.02
CA ASN A 8 6.09 57.68 34.93
C ASN A 8 6.80 56.65 34.02
N ARG A 9 6.63 56.48 32.69
CA ARG A 9 6.34 57.30 31.50
C ARG A 9 7.39 58.37 31.14
N ARG A 10 8.24 58.05 30.14
CA ARG A 10 8.60 58.81 28.90
C ARG A 10 10.01 58.39 28.42
N SER A 11 10.19 57.74 27.27
CA SER A 11 10.11 58.18 25.86
C SER A 11 11.38 58.88 25.35
N ILE A 12 12.12 58.21 24.45
CA ILE A 12 13.01 58.76 23.40
C ILE A 12 12.98 57.71 22.27
N SER A 13 12.02 57.72 21.34
CA SER A 13 12.02 58.37 20.01
C SER A 13 13.38 58.50 19.31
N GLY A 14 13.58 57.72 18.23
CA GLY A 14 14.69 57.87 17.30
C GLY A 14 14.76 56.78 16.22
N LEU A 15 13.93 56.91 15.16
CA LEU A 15 14.20 56.68 13.72
C LEU A 15 15.04 55.43 13.34
N VAL A 16 14.57 54.43 12.56
CA VAL A 16 14.04 54.41 11.18
C VAL A 16 13.47 53.00 10.86
N PRO A 17 12.36 52.84 10.10
CA PRO A 17 12.08 51.62 9.32
C PRO A 17 11.89 51.91 7.81
N PRO A 18 11.78 50.89 6.93
CA PRO A 18 12.79 49.95 6.45
C PRO A 18 13.21 50.25 4.99
N GLN A 19 14.45 49.94 4.58
CA GLN A 19 14.81 49.93 3.16
C GLN A 19 14.32 48.64 2.49
N GLN A 20 13.40 48.77 1.55
CA GLN A 20 13.06 47.73 0.57
C GLN A 20 14.21 47.56 -0.43
N PRO A 21 14.64 46.34 -0.77
CA PRO A 21 15.30 46.07 -2.03
C PRO A 21 14.25 45.88 -3.14
N SER A 22 14.47 46.64 -4.22
CA SER A 22 13.69 46.70 -5.45
C SER A 22 13.50 45.33 -6.11
N THR A 23 12.30 45.09 -6.63
CA THR A 23 12.03 44.05 -7.62
C THR A 23 12.65 44.42 -8.97
N PRO A 24 13.19 43.45 -9.73
CA PRO A 24 13.10 43.48 -11.18
C PRO A 24 12.02 42.49 -11.62
N VAL A 25 11.03 43.01 -12.32
CA VAL A 25 10.09 42.25 -13.15
C VAL A 25 10.88 41.64 -14.30
N GLY A 26 10.84 40.32 -14.42
CA GLY A 26 11.51 39.58 -15.48
C GLY A 26 11.10 38.11 -15.47
N SER A 27 9.96 37.85 -16.11
CA SER A 27 9.42 36.53 -16.42
C SER A 27 10.48 35.64 -17.08
N ASN A 28 10.72 34.45 -16.54
CA ASN A 28 10.98 33.27 -17.38
C ASN A 28 10.75 31.97 -16.61
N PHE A 29 9.97 31.11 -17.26
CA PHE A 29 9.71 29.73 -16.90
C PHE A 29 11.01 28.96 -16.65
N GLY A 30 11.07 28.25 -15.53
CA GLY A 30 12.17 27.35 -15.20
C GLY A 30 11.85 26.59 -13.93
N GLY A 31 11.06 25.53 -14.07
CA GLY A 31 10.71 24.64 -12.98
C GLY A 31 11.97 23.99 -12.40
N THR A 32 12.32 24.38 -11.18
CA THR A 32 13.08 23.54 -10.27
C THR A 32 12.17 23.19 -9.11
N SER A 33 11.23 22.29 -9.36
CA SER A 33 10.80 21.39 -8.31
C SER A 33 12.02 20.57 -7.93
N THR A 34 12.67 20.94 -6.82
CA THR A 34 13.35 19.96 -5.97
C THR A 34 12.30 18.92 -5.59
N ILE A 35 12.11 17.95 -6.49
CA ILE A 35 11.53 16.67 -6.19
C ILE A 35 12.51 16.09 -5.18
N GLU A 36 12.17 16.24 -3.90
CA GLU A 36 12.67 15.33 -2.87
C GLU A 36 12.61 13.94 -3.48
N LYS A 37 13.77 13.28 -3.50
CA LYS A 37 13.92 11.86 -3.84
C LYS A 37 13.08 11.05 -2.85
N ASN A 38 11.76 11.08 -3.01
CA ASN A 38 10.84 10.19 -2.34
C ASN A 38 11.08 8.84 -2.99
N ASP A 39 11.86 8.02 -2.30
CA ASP A 39 11.86 6.56 -2.34
C ASP A 39 10.93 5.95 -3.40
N ILE A 40 11.40 5.94 -4.66
CA ILE A 40 10.77 5.24 -5.79
C ILE A 40 11.08 3.73 -5.70
N ASN A 41 11.66 3.28 -4.59
CA ASN A 41 12.07 1.91 -4.35
C ASN A 41 11.39 1.37 -3.10
N GLY A 42 10.35 0.59 -3.34
CA GLY A 42 9.80 -0.31 -2.33
C GLY A 42 8.63 0.29 -1.56
N PHE A 43 7.58 -0.50 -1.42
CA PHE A 43 6.79 -0.44 -0.21
C PHE A 43 7.78 -0.43 0.97
N PRO A 44 7.68 0.47 1.96
CA PRO A 44 8.66 0.47 3.04
C PRO A 44 8.61 -0.92 3.69
N LEU A 45 9.73 -1.64 3.73
CA LEU A 45 9.86 -2.91 4.46
C LEU A 45 9.22 -2.82 5.86
N ALA A 46 9.30 -1.62 6.46
CA ALA A 46 8.64 -1.24 7.69
C ALA A 46 7.11 -1.49 7.74
N GLU A 47 6.35 -1.33 6.66
CA GLU A 47 4.90 -1.58 6.67
C GLU A 47 4.58 -3.08 6.64
N GLN A 48 5.38 -3.89 5.94
CA GLN A 48 5.25 -5.36 5.95
C GLN A 48 5.65 -5.93 7.32
N GLU A 49 6.74 -5.45 7.90
CA GLU A 49 7.16 -5.78 9.26
C GLU A 49 6.08 -5.42 10.29
N LYS A 50 5.47 -4.22 10.16
CA LYS A 50 4.33 -3.83 11.00
C LYS A 50 3.17 -4.82 10.87
N MET A 51 2.82 -5.24 9.66
CA MET A 51 1.74 -6.22 9.45
C MET A 51 2.06 -7.57 10.07
N ILE A 52 3.29 -8.08 9.91
CA ILE A 52 3.73 -9.32 10.55
C ILE A 52 3.68 -9.19 12.07
N GLN A 53 4.17 -8.09 12.63
CA GLN A 53 4.10 -7.83 14.06
C GLN A 53 2.64 -7.81 14.57
N ARG A 54 1.73 -7.18 13.83
CA ARG A 54 0.30 -7.17 14.19
C ARG A 54 -0.35 -8.54 14.08
N LEU A 55 0.08 -9.38 13.14
CA LEU A 55 -0.37 -10.76 13.07
C LEU A 55 0.13 -11.56 14.27
N GLN A 56 1.36 -11.33 14.72
CA GLN A 56 1.86 -11.91 15.96
C GLN A 56 1.08 -11.44 17.19
N ASP A 57 0.77 -10.15 17.29
CA ASP A 57 -0.07 -9.59 18.36
C ASP A 57 -1.44 -10.31 18.40
N LEU A 58 -2.08 -10.47 17.23
CA LEU A 58 -3.34 -11.20 17.10
C LEU A 58 -3.22 -12.65 17.59
N ARG A 59 -2.18 -13.37 17.16
CA ARG A 59 -1.94 -14.76 17.59
C ARG A 59 -1.71 -14.86 19.10
N LEU A 60 -1.02 -13.89 19.70
CA LEU A 60 -0.84 -13.83 21.15
C LEU A 60 -2.16 -13.57 21.87
N THR A 61 -3.02 -12.71 21.34
CA THR A 61 -4.37 -12.47 21.88
C THR A 61 -5.22 -13.74 21.81
N VAL A 62 -5.16 -14.49 20.72
CA VAL A 62 -5.83 -15.80 20.59
C VAL A 62 -5.30 -16.80 21.63
N ALA A 63 -3.99 -16.87 21.82
CA ALA A 63 -3.40 -17.74 22.84
C ALA A 63 -3.83 -17.36 24.27
N LYS A 64 -4.09 -16.06 24.55
CA LYS A 64 -4.67 -15.62 25.83
C LYS A 64 -6.12 -16.09 25.99
N ILE A 65 -6.92 -16.06 24.92
CA ILE A 65 -8.29 -16.59 24.91
C ILE A 65 -8.29 -18.10 25.17
N GLU A 66 -7.40 -18.84 24.50
CA GLU A 66 -7.26 -20.30 24.70
C GLU A 66 -6.92 -20.68 26.13
N LYS A 67 -6.07 -19.89 26.78
CA LYS A 67 -5.58 -20.12 28.14
C LYS A 67 -6.42 -19.43 29.21
N PHE A 68 -7.50 -18.78 28.84
CA PHE A 68 -8.34 -18.03 29.78
C PHE A 68 -8.90 -18.97 30.85
N LYS A 69 -8.75 -18.59 32.12
CA LYS A 69 -9.29 -19.31 33.28
C LYS A 69 -10.06 -18.33 34.16
N PRO A 70 -11.29 -18.65 34.56
CA PRO A 70 -12.05 -17.79 35.46
C PRO A 70 -11.40 -17.74 36.84
N ILE A 71 -11.54 -16.60 37.50
CA ILE A 71 -11.13 -16.40 38.89
C ILE A 71 -12.36 -16.67 39.75
N GLU A 72 -12.46 -17.88 40.31
CA GLU A 72 -13.67 -18.42 40.96
C GLU A 72 -14.22 -17.56 42.11
N HIS A 73 -13.35 -16.78 42.77
CA HIS A 73 -13.72 -15.93 43.91
C HIS A 73 -13.86 -14.44 43.56
N GLU A 74 -13.68 -14.06 42.29
CA GLU A 74 -13.79 -12.68 41.83
C GLU A 74 -14.53 -12.61 40.48
N PRO A 75 -15.88 -12.69 40.50
CA PRO A 75 -16.68 -12.71 39.28
C PRO A 75 -16.55 -11.41 38.47
N ASP A 76 -16.46 -10.27 39.14
CA ASP A 76 -16.26 -8.96 38.49
C ASP A 76 -14.91 -8.87 37.78
N THR A 77 -13.85 -9.43 38.40
CA THR A 77 -12.52 -9.51 37.79
C THR A 77 -12.56 -10.41 36.55
N THR A 78 -13.18 -11.59 36.66
CA THR A 78 -13.35 -12.53 35.55
C THR A 78 -14.09 -11.90 34.37
N TYR A 79 -15.20 -11.20 34.64
CA TYR A 79 -15.95 -10.46 33.64
C TYR A 79 -15.07 -9.41 32.94
N ARG A 80 -14.36 -8.58 33.71
CA ARG A 80 -13.51 -7.52 33.16
C ARG A 80 -12.37 -8.08 32.30
N GLU A 81 -11.75 -9.18 32.71
CA GLU A 81 -10.70 -9.84 31.93
C GLU A 81 -11.26 -10.42 30.63
N ALA A 82 -12.40 -11.12 30.69
CA ALA A 82 -13.08 -11.63 29.51
C ALA A 82 -13.39 -10.52 28.50
N ALA A 83 -13.97 -9.41 28.97
CA ALA A 83 -14.30 -8.26 28.13
C ALA A 83 -13.04 -7.64 27.50
N THR A 84 -11.96 -7.53 28.28
CA THR A 84 -10.68 -6.97 27.83
C THR A 84 -10.07 -7.83 26.73
N VAL A 85 -10.04 -9.15 26.90
CA VAL A 85 -9.40 -10.05 25.94
C VAL A 85 -10.21 -10.12 24.64
N VAL A 86 -11.55 -10.20 24.71
CA VAL A 86 -12.41 -10.20 23.51
C VAL A 86 -12.31 -8.86 22.76
N THR A 87 -12.27 -7.74 23.49
CA THR A 87 -12.06 -6.41 22.90
C THR A 87 -10.66 -6.28 22.27
N SER A 88 -9.64 -6.92 22.86
CA SER A 88 -8.30 -6.95 22.27
C SER A 88 -8.32 -7.68 20.94
N LEU A 89 -9.02 -8.83 20.87
CA LEU A 89 -9.17 -9.60 19.63
C LEU A 89 -9.84 -8.75 18.54
N THR A 90 -10.95 -8.07 18.85
CA THR A 90 -11.64 -7.23 17.86
C THR A 90 -10.77 -6.07 17.38
N ASN A 91 -9.99 -5.46 18.27
CA ASN A 91 -9.09 -4.37 17.95
C ASN A 91 -7.92 -4.82 17.07
N ASP A 92 -7.29 -5.95 17.38
CA ASP A 92 -6.16 -6.49 16.61
C ASP A 92 -6.59 -6.84 15.18
N VAL A 93 -7.75 -7.49 15.02
CA VAL A 93 -8.35 -7.74 13.70
C VAL A 93 -8.62 -6.44 12.93
N THR A 94 -9.17 -5.42 13.62
CA THR A 94 -9.46 -4.13 12.98
C THR A 94 -8.19 -3.44 12.47
N ARG A 95 -7.12 -3.46 13.28
CA ARG A 95 -5.83 -2.90 12.91
C ARG A 95 -5.24 -3.60 11.69
N LEU A 96 -5.28 -4.93 11.66
CA LEU A 96 -4.81 -5.70 10.50
C LEU A 96 -5.61 -5.38 9.23
N HIS A 97 -6.93 -5.35 9.28
CA HIS A 97 -7.75 -4.96 8.13
C HIS A 97 -7.42 -3.56 7.62
N ASN A 98 -7.15 -2.62 8.52
CA ASN A 98 -6.79 -1.25 8.13
C ASN A 98 -5.42 -1.19 7.47
N LEU A 99 -4.42 -1.93 8.00
CA LEU A 99 -3.09 -2.01 7.39
C LEU A 99 -3.14 -2.67 6.01
N ILE A 100 -3.83 -3.81 5.89
CA ILE A 100 -4.00 -4.52 4.62
C ILE A 100 -4.74 -3.64 3.61
N GLY A 101 -5.87 -3.06 4.01
CA GLY A 101 -6.64 -2.17 3.12
C GLY A 101 -5.82 -0.96 2.66
N LYS A 102 -5.05 -0.34 3.55
CA LYS A 102 -4.12 0.73 3.18
C LYS A 102 -3.06 0.24 2.19
N ALA A 103 -2.44 -0.91 2.44
CA ALA A 103 -1.42 -1.47 1.56
C ALA A 103 -1.96 -1.78 0.15
N VAL A 104 -3.19 -2.29 0.06
CA VAL A 104 -3.88 -2.51 -1.22
C VAL A 104 -4.06 -1.19 -1.98
N VAL A 105 -4.56 -0.15 -1.31
CA VAL A 105 -4.77 1.17 -1.92
C VAL A 105 -3.45 1.80 -2.36
N ASP A 106 -2.41 1.74 -1.52
CA ASP A 106 -1.11 2.32 -1.80
C ASP A 106 -0.43 1.61 -2.99
N ASN A 107 -0.51 0.28 -3.06
CA ASN A 107 -0.01 -0.48 -4.21
C ASN A 107 -0.78 -0.17 -5.50
N ALA A 108 -2.11 -0.02 -5.44
CA ALA A 108 -2.92 0.36 -6.59
C ALA A 108 -2.59 1.78 -7.11
N ARG A 109 -2.41 2.75 -6.20
CA ARG A 109 -1.99 4.10 -6.59
C ARG A 109 -0.62 4.10 -7.26
N TYR A 110 0.30 3.29 -6.78
CA TYR A 110 1.62 3.19 -7.39
C TYR A 110 1.54 2.62 -8.81
N SER A 111 0.71 1.59 -9.04
CA SER A 111 0.50 1.07 -10.39
C SER A 111 -0.10 2.11 -11.33
N ASP A 112 -1.08 2.90 -10.85
CA ASP A 112 -1.75 3.92 -11.66
C ASP A 112 -0.81 5.07 -12.06
N ILE A 113 0.11 5.47 -11.17
CA ILE A 113 1.09 6.53 -11.42
C ILE A 113 2.12 6.10 -12.48
N MET A 114 2.48 4.82 -12.51
CA MET A 114 3.55 4.31 -13.38
C MET A 114 3.08 3.92 -14.79
N GLY A 115 1.76 3.91 -15.05
CA GLY A 115 1.22 3.56 -16.37
C GLY A 115 1.46 2.08 -16.73
N ILE A 116 2.17 1.81 -17.83
CA ILE A 116 2.54 0.44 -18.23
C ILE A 116 3.68 -0.01 -17.33
N LEU A 117 3.38 -0.92 -16.40
CA LEU A 117 4.37 -1.51 -15.51
C LEU A 117 5.31 -2.44 -16.29
N PRO A 118 6.64 -2.31 -16.14
CA PRO A 118 7.59 -3.30 -16.63
C PRO A 118 7.34 -4.67 -15.99
N LYS A 119 7.67 -5.75 -16.71
CA LYS A 119 7.58 -7.13 -16.25
C LYS A 119 8.00 -7.35 -14.80
N GLU A 120 9.21 -6.93 -14.44
CA GLU A 120 9.80 -7.17 -13.11
C GLU A 120 9.00 -6.48 -12.01
N ARG A 121 8.40 -5.32 -12.32
CA ARG A 121 7.54 -4.60 -11.38
C ARG A 121 6.18 -5.27 -11.23
N MET A 122 5.63 -5.85 -12.30
CA MET A 122 4.39 -6.65 -12.19
C MET A 122 4.60 -7.88 -11.31
N GLU A 123 5.71 -8.60 -11.50
CA GLU A 123 6.08 -9.75 -10.65
C GLU A 123 6.27 -9.32 -9.18
N GLU A 124 6.89 -8.16 -8.94
CA GLU A 124 7.00 -7.56 -7.60
C GLU A 124 5.63 -7.25 -6.98
N PHE A 125 4.71 -6.65 -7.72
CA PHE A 125 3.35 -6.37 -7.23
C PHE A 125 2.56 -7.64 -6.93
N ILE A 126 2.66 -8.66 -7.80
CA ILE A 126 2.04 -9.97 -7.56
C ILE A 126 2.57 -10.57 -6.27
N ALA A 127 3.88 -10.54 -6.04
CA ALA A 127 4.48 -11.05 -4.80
C ALA A 127 3.97 -10.28 -3.56
N ARG A 128 3.85 -8.94 -3.65
CA ARG A 128 3.31 -8.11 -2.57
C ARG A 128 1.86 -8.45 -2.26
N TYR A 129 1.00 -8.53 -3.28
CA TYR A 129 -0.41 -8.89 -3.09
C TYR A 129 -0.56 -10.30 -2.52
N ASN A 130 0.25 -11.27 -2.97
CA ASN A 130 0.26 -12.61 -2.39
C ASN A 130 0.69 -12.61 -0.92
N SER A 131 1.67 -11.77 -0.53
CA SER A 131 2.03 -11.62 0.88
C SER A 131 0.88 -11.04 1.71
N LEU A 132 0.13 -10.06 1.19
CA LEU A 132 -1.04 -9.51 1.87
C LEU A 132 -2.14 -10.57 2.01
N LEU A 133 -2.39 -11.33 0.94
CA LEU A 133 -3.38 -12.39 0.91
C LEU A 133 -3.06 -13.48 1.93
N SER A 134 -1.79 -13.92 2.04
CA SER A 134 -1.37 -14.91 3.02
C SER A 134 -1.69 -14.49 4.46
N ILE A 135 -1.45 -13.22 4.80
CA ILE A 135 -1.77 -12.69 6.14
C ILE A 135 -3.30 -12.63 6.33
N LEU A 136 -4.03 -12.15 5.33
CA LEU A 136 -5.48 -12.00 5.39
C LEU A 136 -6.19 -13.34 5.60
N LEU A 137 -5.72 -14.41 4.97
CA LEU A 137 -6.32 -15.75 5.05
C LEU A 137 -6.28 -16.38 6.45
N GLU A 138 -5.38 -15.93 7.32
CA GLU A 138 -5.33 -16.41 8.71
C GLU A 138 -6.43 -15.80 9.59
N ILE A 139 -6.79 -14.53 9.34
CA ILE A 139 -7.69 -13.74 10.21
C ILE A 139 -9.06 -14.41 10.43
N PRO A 140 -9.74 -14.97 9.41
CA PRO A 140 -11.03 -15.64 9.59
C PRO A 140 -11.00 -16.77 10.61
N SER A 141 -9.90 -17.52 10.69
CA SER A 141 -9.77 -18.63 11.65
C SER A 141 -9.77 -18.13 13.09
N HIS A 142 -9.05 -17.05 13.37
CA HIS A 142 -8.97 -16.40 14.67
C HIS A 142 -10.31 -15.76 15.07
N ILE A 143 -11.02 -15.15 14.13
CA ILE A 143 -12.38 -14.62 14.37
C ILE A 143 -13.35 -15.75 14.71
N LYS A 144 -13.35 -16.84 13.93
CA LYS A 144 -14.21 -18.01 14.16
C LYS A 144 -13.91 -18.71 15.49
N PHE A 145 -12.65 -18.70 15.92
CA PHE A 145 -12.28 -19.15 17.25
C PHE A 145 -12.86 -18.21 18.33
N GLY A 146 -12.71 -16.90 18.17
CA GLY A 146 -13.27 -15.88 19.06
C GLY A 146 -14.79 -15.94 19.22
N THR A 147 -15.55 -16.37 18.20
CA THR A 147 -17.02 -16.51 18.30
C THR A 147 -17.47 -17.79 19.01
N LYS A 148 -16.58 -18.78 19.14
CA LYS A 148 -16.84 -20.10 19.73
C LYS A 148 -16.22 -20.29 21.11
N THR A 149 -15.37 -19.37 21.55
CA THR A 149 -14.70 -19.50 22.85
C THR A 149 -15.69 -19.42 24.02
N SER A 150 -15.38 -20.16 25.09
CA SER A 150 -16.07 -20.07 26.37
C SER A 150 -15.88 -18.70 27.04
N VAL A 151 -14.86 -17.92 26.66
CA VAL A 151 -14.66 -16.57 27.23
C VAL A 151 -15.91 -15.68 27.04
N LEU A 152 -16.63 -15.85 25.94
CA LEU A 152 -17.86 -15.10 25.69
C LEU A 152 -18.97 -15.40 26.71
N SER A 153 -18.99 -16.57 27.35
CA SER A 153 -20.05 -16.89 28.33
C SER A 153 -19.94 -16.10 29.63
N TYR A 154 -18.81 -15.44 29.87
CA TYR A 154 -18.62 -14.56 31.03
C TYR A 154 -19.10 -13.13 30.77
N LEU A 155 -19.57 -12.81 29.55
CA LEU A 155 -20.08 -11.48 29.18
C LEU A 155 -21.60 -11.42 29.27
N THR A 156 -22.16 -10.21 29.30
CA THR A 156 -23.62 -10.03 29.26
C THR A 156 -24.19 -10.42 27.88
N ALA A 157 -25.46 -10.79 27.82
CA ALA A 157 -26.13 -11.16 26.56
C ALA A 157 -26.06 -10.05 25.49
N ASN A 158 -26.14 -8.79 25.92
CA ASN A 158 -26.03 -7.62 25.04
C ASN A 158 -24.62 -7.52 24.44
N GLU A 159 -23.58 -7.70 25.25
CA GLU A 159 -22.19 -7.66 24.79
C GLU A 159 -21.87 -8.83 23.86
N ILE A 160 -22.30 -10.04 24.20
CA ILE A 160 -22.13 -11.22 23.34
C ILE A 160 -22.73 -10.95 21.97
N THR A 161 -23.95 -10.40 21.93
CA THR A 161 -24.63 -10.04 20.68
C THR A 161 -23.84 -8.97 19.91
N GLY A 162 -23.33 -7.96 20.61
CA GLY A 162 -22.49 -6.92 20.01
C GLY A 162 -21.20 -7.48 19.40
N PHE A 163 -20.47 -8.31 20.13
CA PHE A 163 -19.24 -8.94 19.66
C PHE A 163 -19.49 -9.89 18.49
N ARG A 164 -20.55 -10.72 18.53
CA ARG A 164 -20.90 -11.61 17.41
C ARG A 164 -21.17 -10.84 16.13
N LYS A 165 -21.99 -9.78 16.20
CA LYS A 165 -22.24 -8.90 15.05
C LYS A 165 -20.96 -8.22 14.56
N ASP A 166 -20.07 -7.82 15.47
CA ASP A 166 -18.80 -7.21 15.08
C ASP A 166 -17.86 -8.20 14.37
N PHE A 167 -17.79 -9.44 14.86
CA PHE A 167 -17.05 -10.52 14.21
C PHE A 167 -17.61 -10.89 12.84
N GLU A 168 -18.92 -10.93 12.67
CA GLU A 168 -19.58 -11.15 11.37
C GLU A 168 -19.22 -10.05 10.36
N ARG A 169 -19.29 -8.78 10.77
CA ARG A 169 -18.86 -7.66 9.91
C ARG A 169 -17.37 -7.75 9.54
N LYS A 170 -16.54 -8.22 10.47
CA LYS A 170 -15.10 -8.41 10.23
C LYS A 170 -14.83 -9.55 9.26
N LEU A 171 -15.59 -10.65 9.31
CA LEU A 171 -15.51 -11.72 8.33
C LEU A 171 -15.92 -11.24 6.94
N ALA A 172 -17.04 -10.52 6.83
CA ALA A 172 -17.44 -9.92 5.55
C ALA A 172 -16.35 -9.01 4.98
N ARG A 173 -15.73 -8.16 5.82
CA ARG A 173 -14.61 -7.32 5.39
C ARG A 173 -13.36 -8.11 4.97
N CYS A 174 -13.09 -9.27 5.58
CA CYS A 174 -12.03 -10.18 5.10
C CYS A 174 -12.32 -10.62 3.67
N ASP A 175 -13.55 -11.04 3.38
CA ASP A 175 -13.95 -11.54 2.07
C ASP A 175 -13.89 -10.43 1.00
N ASP A 176 -14.31 -9.21 1.34
CA ASP A 176 -14.20 -8.04 0.44
C ASP A 176 -12.74 -7.72 0.10
N LEU A 177 -11.87 -7.66 1.12
CA LEU A 177 -10.43 -7.41 0.93
C LEU A 177 -9.77 -8.53 0.12
N ARG A 178 -10.16 -9.78 0.39
CA ARG A 178 -9.64 -10.95 -0.30
C ARG A 178 -9.97 -10.87 -1.80
N THR A 179 -11.24 -10.66 -2.11
CA THR A 179 -11.71 -10.51 -3.50
C THR A 179 -10.95 -9.41 -4.21
N THR A 180 -10.82 -8.24 -3.57
CA THR A 180 -10.06 -7.11 -4.12
C THR A 180 -8.60 -7.48 -4.43
N ILE A 181 -7.93 -8.19 -3.52
CA ILE A 181 -6.53 -8.61 -3.72
C ILE A 181 -6.42 -9.65 -4.84
N GLU A 182 -7.29 -10.66 -4.85
CA GLU A 182 -7.31 -11.72 -5.86
C GLU A 182 -7.58 -11.15 -7.27
N GLU A 183 -8.50 -10.20 -7.41
CA GLU A 183 -8.75 -9.49 -8.67
C GLU A 183 -7.50 -8.72 -9.14
N LYS A 184 -6.79 -8.05 -8.23
CA LYS A 184 -5.55 -7.34 -8.57
C LYS A 184 -4.43 -8.28 -9.00
N ILE A 185 -4.29 -9.43 -8.34
CA ILE A 185 -3.33 -10.47 -8.75
C ILE A 185 -3.66 -10.97 -10.15
N THR A 186 -4.92 -11.39 -10.36
CA THR A 186 -5.38 -11.94 -11.65
C THR A 186 -5.14 -10.94 -12.79
N PHE A 187 -5.48 -9.67 -12.59
CA PHE A 187 -5.23 -8.62 -13.56
C PHE A 187 -3.73 -8.48 -13.91
N LEU A 188 -2.85 -8.47 -12.91
CA LEU A 188 -1.40 -8.37 -13.13
C LEU A 188 -0.85 -9.61 -13.83
N GLU A 189 -1.33 -10.80 -13.49
CA GLU A 189 -0.94 -12.06 -14.16
C GLU A 189 -1.38 -12.08 -15.63
N GLU A 190 -2.57 -11.57 -15.95
CA GLU A 190 -3.03 -11.41 -17.33
C GLU A 190 -2.15 -10.42 -18.11
N CYS A 191 -1.83 -9.27 -17.53
CA CYS A 191 -0.92 -8.28 -18.13
C CYS A 191 0.47 -8.89 -18.40
N LEU A 192 1.01 -9.60 -17.41
CA LEU A 192 2.29 -10.28 -17.50
C LEU A 192 2.30 -11.37 -18.60
N ASN A 193 1.22 -12.14 -18.71
CA ASN A 193 1.07 -13.15 -19.76
C ASN A 193 1.01 -12.53 -21.16
N ARG A 194 0.31 -11.39 -21.32
CA ARG A 194 0.29 -10.65 -22.61
C ARG A 194 1.69 -10.20 -23.00
N GLU A 195 2.45 -9.61 -22.08
CA GLU A 195 3.82 -9.17 -22.35
C GLU A 195 4.74 -10.35 -22.76
N ARG A 196 4.60 -11.50 -22.08
CA ARG A 196 5.32 -12.74 -22.43
C ARG A 196 4.99 -13.24 -23.84
N THR A 197 3.73 -13.12 -24.28
CA THR A 197 3.31 -13.53 -25.63
C THR A 197 3.76 -12.56 -26.72
N VAL A 198 3.76 -11.24 -26.45
CA VAL A 198 4.18 -10.21 -27.42
C VAL A 198 5.68 -10.29 -27.72
N ALA A 199 6.52 -10.59 -26.72
CA ALA A 199 7.96 -10.75 -26.90
C ALA A 199 8.36 -11.89 -27.86
N SER A 200 7.43 -12.81 -28.19
CA SER A 200 7.68 -13.91 -29.11
C SER A 200 7.41 -13.60 -30.59
N ASP A 201 6.67 -12.53 -30.90
CA ASP A 201 6.20 -12.26 -32.29
C ASP A 201 7.11 -11.30 -33.08
N ASP A 202 8.06 -10.62 -32.44
CA ASP A 202 8.93 -9.61 -33.07
C ASP A 202 10.19 -10.18 -33.78
N THR A 203 10.23 -11.48 -34.09
CA THR A 203 11.36 -12.13 -34.82
C THR A 203 11.02 -12.61 -36.23
N LYS A 204 9.98 -12.06 -36.87
CA LYS A 204 9.89 -12.13 -38.34
C LYS A 204 10.51 -10.88 -38.95
N VAL A 205 11.84 -10.88 -39.03
CA VAL A 205 12.52 -10.05 -40.04
C VAL A 205 11.92 -10.46 -41.39
N PRO A 206 11.21 -9.59 -42.12
CA PRO A 206 10.76 -9.93 -43.45
C PRO A 206 12.02 -10.24 -44.25
N ASN A 207 12.06 -11.46 -44.79
CA ASN A 207 13.15 -11.94 -45.65
C ASN A 207 13.22 -10.99 -46.85
N ARG A 208 13.99 -9.90 -46.73
CA ARG A 208 14.30 -9.01 -47.83
C ARG A 208 15.09 -9.87 -48.80
N LYS A 209 14.41 -10.35 -49.84
CA LYS A 209 15.08 -10.81 -51.06
C LYS A 209 16.10 -9.73 -51.39
N TYR A 210 17.38 -10.08 -51.34
CA TYR A 210 18.41 -9.25 -51.93
C TYR A 210 18.02 -9.07 -53.40
N LEU A 211 17.48 -7.90 -53.75
CA LEU A 211 17.44 -7.52 -55.15
C LEU A 211 18.90 -7.37 -55.57
N ASP A 212 19.26 -8.12 -56.60
CA ASP A 212 20.56 -8.03 -57.24
C ASP A 212 20.78 -6.56 -57.67
N PRO A 213 21.83 -5.88 -57.19
CA PRO A 213 22.12 -4.49 -57.55
C PRO A 213 22.32 -4.28 -59.06
N SER A 214 22.47 -5.36 -59.84
CA SER A 214 22.64 -5.33 -61.30
C SER A 214 21.35 -5.05 -62.09
N GLU A 215 20.16 -5.17 -61.48
CA GLU A 215 18.89 -4.93 -62.19
C GLU A 215 18.65 -3.46 -62.58
N TYR A 216 19.36 -2.52 -61.94
CA TYR A 216 19.31 -1.09 -62.23
C TYR A 216 20.56 -0.57 -62.96
N ASP A 217 21.45 -1.46 -63.42
CA ASP A 217 22.60 -1.03 -64.23
C ASP A 217 22.14 -0.63 -65.65
N THR A 218 21.80 0.65 -65.78
CA THR A 218 21.43 1.30 -67.04
C THR A 218 22.63 1.65 -67.92
N ARG A 219 23.85 1.29 -67.52
CA ARG A 219 25.05 1.58 -68.33
C ARG A 219 25.00 0.78 -69.61
N ARG A 220 25.19 1.46 -70.75
CA ARG A 220 25.35 0.82 -72.06
C ARG A 220 26.45 -0.23 -72.00
N ARG A 221 26.08 -1.49 -72.25
CA ARG A 221 27.04 -2.59 -72.46
C ARG A 221 28.04 -2.15 -73.51
N ARG A 222 29.29 -1.92 -73.11
CA ARG A 222 30.37 -1.67 -74.06
C ARG A 222 30.61 -3.00 -74.78
N PHE A 223 30.32 -3.02 -76.07
CA PHE A 223 30.71 -4.12 -76.93
C PHE A 223 32.24 -4.22 -76.86
N ASN A 224 32.75 -5.30 -76.26
CA ASN A 224 34.14 -5.67 -76.42
C ASN A 224 34.31 -6.09 -77.88
N THR A 225 34.95 -5.22 -78.66
CA THR A 225 35.43 -5.57 -80.00
C THR A 225 36.60 -6.53 -79.80
N THR A 226 36.36 -7.82 -79.96
CA THR A 226 37.44 -8.79 -80.17
C THR A 226 38.04 -8.51 -81.55
N MET A 227 39.24 -7.93 -81.57
CA MET A 227 40.11 -7.95 -82.75
C MET A 227 40.67 -9.37 -82.87
N HIS A 228 40.30 -10.07 -83.93
CA HIS A 228 40.98 -11.28 -84.39
C HIS A 228 41.32 -11.13 -85.87
#